data_AF-A0A354Z0H5-F1
#
_entry.id   AF-A0A354Z0H5-F1
#
_cell.length_a   1.000
_cell.length_b   1.000
_cell.length_c   1.000
_cell.angle_alpha   90.00
_cell.angle_beta   90.00
_cell.angle_gamma   90.00
#
_symmetry.space_group_name_H-M   'P 1'
#
loop_
_entity.id
_entity.type
_entity.pdbx_description
1 polymer ?
#
loop_
_entity_poly.entity_id
_entity_poly.type
_entity_poly.pdbx_seq_one_letter_code
_entity_poly.pdbx_strand_id
1 'polypeptide(L)'
;ASAADHDRSIGKRGKTGKPAKVATRWAEKLIAAIDAARRIPLERLLFGLGILQIGEETAKALARSFGDLDTIRHADAILLLAVPDVGPKVARSVAAFFAEQHNQDVIDALLANGVQVEANGLPATDLRERLGLAFLLRAAKALGAPLDGLGDTSIERIGERFQRLDDLRAEHDGGLAPLGLSTASARALIDLIGAGPWSERLHATEQRIAHLLARSPTVDRHTRPAPLAGCTVVLTGTLEHLTRDQAGARLEALG
;
A
#
# COMPACT_ATOMS: atom_id res chain seq x y z
N ALA A 1 -15.86 -29.26 -99.11
CA ALA A 1 -15.44 -28.52 -97.90
C ALA A 1 -16.69 -27.93 -97.25
N SER A 2 -17.23 -28.58 -96.22
CA SER A 2 -18.42 -28.14 -95.48
C SER A 2 -18.49 -28.83 -94.11
N ALA A 3 -18.77 -28.02 -93.09
CA ALA A 3 -19.58 -28.26 -91.88
C ALA A 3 -19.11 -29.12 -90.68
N ALA A 4 -19.65 -28.69 -89.52
CA ALA A 4 -19.77 -29.26 -88.16
C ALA A 4 -18.57 -29.05 -87.20
N ASP A 5 -18.60 -28.12 -86.24
CA ASP A 5 -19.48 -28.01 -85.05
C ASP A 5 -19.23 -29.12 -84.03
N HIS A 6 -18.56 -28.81 -82.90
CA HIS A 6 -18.57 -29.55 -81.63
C HIS A 6 -18.18 -28.62 -80.46
N ASP A 7 -19.23 -28.02 -79.90
CA ASP A 7 -19.64 -27.94 -78.50
C ASP A 7 -18.62 -27.84 -77.32
N ARG A 8 -19.11 -27.06 -76.35
CA ARG A 8 -18.60 -26.48 -75.12
C ARG A 8 -18.13 -27.49 -74.07
N SER A 9 -17.17 -27.07 -73.23
CA SER A 9 -17.49 -26.92 -71.80
C SER A 9 -16.59 -25.88 -71.11
N ILE A 10 -17.25 -24.87 -70.54
CA ILE A 10 -16.65 -23.79 -69.76
C ILE A 10 -16.51 -24.29 -68.32
N GLY A 11 -15.28 -24.56 -67.88
CA GLY A 11 -14.96 -24.75 -66.46
C GLY A 11 -15.22 -23.45 -65.69
N LYS A 12 -16.32 -23.42 -64.95
CA LYS A 12 -16.72 -22.34 -64.05
C LYS A 12 -15.59 -21.98 -63.08
N ARG A 13 -15.16 -20.72 -63.12
CA ARG A 13 -14.39 -20.07 -62.05
C ARG A 13 -15.14 -20.21 -60.73
N GLY A 14 -14.52 -20.91 -59.77
CA GLY A 14 -15.01 -21.05 -58.41
C GLY A 14 -15.20 -19.69 -57.75
N LYS A 15 -16.36 -19.52 -57.11
CA LYS A 15 -16.75 -18.34 -56.33
C LYS A 15 -15.65 -17.98 -55.32
N THR A 16 -15.20 -16.73 -55.35
CA THR A 16 -14.49 -16.08 -54.24
C THR A 16 -15.40 -16.08 -53.01
N GLY A 17 -15.21 -17.06 -52.12
CA GLY A 17 -15.85 -17.09 -50.82
C GLY A 17 -15.34 -15.90 -49.99
N LYS A 18 -16.25 -15.08 -49.45
CA LYS A 18 -15.93 -14.00 -48.51
C LYS A 18 -15.25 -14.57 -47.25
N PRO A 19 -14.04 -14.09 -46.87
CA PRO A 19 -13.55 -14.26 -45.51
C PRO A 19 -13.14 -12.88 -44.98
N ALA A 20 -14.09 -12.11 -44.45
CA ALA A 20 -13.77 -10.80 -43.87
C ALA A 20 -14.43 -10.63 -42.50
N LYS A 21 -15.74 -10.88 -42.38
CA LYS A 21 -16.49 -10.56 -41.15
C LYS A 21 -16.10 -11.38 -39.90
N VAL A 22 -15.65 -12.63 -40.07
CA VAL A 22 -15.27 -13.48 -38.92
C VAL A 22 -13.86 -13.11 -38.45
N ALA A 23 -12.88 -13.03 -39.37
CA ALA A 23 -11.50 -12.65 -39.04
C ALA A 23 -11.42 -11.29 -38.31
N THR A 24 -12.23 -10.30 -38.70
CA THR A 24 -12.29 -9.00 -38.01
C THR A 24 -12.83 -9.12 -36.59
N ARG A 25 -13.89 -9.92 -36.34
CA ARG A 25 -14.43 -10.14 -34.98
C ARG A 25 -13.44 -10.84 -34.03
N TRP A 26 -12.61 -11.75 -34.53
CA TRP A 26 -11.57 -12.38 -33.71
C TRP A 26 -10.44 -11.39 -33.39
N ALA A 27 -10.03 -10.57 -34.36
CA ALA A 27 -9.06 -9.49 -34.12
C ALA A 27 -9.60 -8.46 -33.12
N GLU A 28 -10.85 -8.02 -33.25
CA GLU A 28 -11.52 -7.13 -32.30
C GLU A 28 -11.60 -7.73 -30.90
N LYS A 29 -11.95 -9.02 -30.78
CA LYS A 29 -11.96 -9.72 -29.48
C LYS A 29 -10.57 -9.84 -28.86
N LEU A 30 -9.55 -10.12 -29.66
CA LEU A 30 -8.17 -10.22 -29.20
C LEU A 30 -7.65 -8.85 -28.71
N ILE A 31 -7.92 -7.79 -29.47
CA ILE A 31 -7.57 -6.41 -29.08
C ILE A 31 -8.31 -6.05 -27.79
N ALA A 32 -9.61 -6.30 -27.70
CA ALA A 32 -10.40 -6.05 -26.49
C ALA A 32 -9.89 -6.86 -25.28
N ALA A 33 -9.43 -8.10 -25.49
CA ALA A 33 -8.85 -8.92 -24.43
C ALA A 33 -7.48 -8.38 -23.98
N ILE A 34 -6.64 -7.91 -24.90
CA ILE A 34 -5.37 -7.24 -24.58
C ILE A 34 -5.64 -5.95 -23.80
N ASP A 35 -6.58 -5.13 -24.25
CA ASP A 35 -6.93 -3.87 -23.59
C ASP A 35 -7.57 -4.10 -22.22
N ALA A 36 -8.38 -5.14 -22.06
CA ALA A 36 -8.88 -5.55 -20.75
C ALA A 36 -7.75 -6.04 -19.83
N ALA A 37 -6.77 -6.77 -20.37
CA ALA A 37 -5.62 -7.27 -19.62
C ALA A 37 -4.62 -6.17 -19.22
N ARG A 38 -4.70 -4.97 -19.82
CA ARG A 38 -3.89 -3.81 -19.43
C ARG A 38 -4.25 -3.25 -18.07
N ARG A 39 -5.46 -3.52 -17.55
CA ARG A 39 -5.89 -3.10 -16.21
C ARG A 39 -5.54 -4.16 -15.18
N ILE A 40 -4.70 -3.80 -14.23
CA ILE A 40 -4.16 -4.72 -13.24
C ILE A 40 -4.35 -4.13 -11.84
N PRO A 41 -4.96 -4.87 -10.89
CA PRO A 41 -5.00 -4.47 -9.48
C PRO A 41 -3.59 -4.26 -8.92
N LEU A 42 -3.42 -3.23 -8.08
CA LEU A 42 -2.12 -2.88 -7.50
C LEU A 42 -1.43 -4.06 -6.81
N GLU A 43 -2.13 -4.84 -6.01
CA GLU A 43 -1.57 -6.02 -5.34
C GLU A 43 -1.07 -7.09 -6.32
N ARG A 44 -1.74 -7.24 -7.48
CA ARG A 44 -1.33 -8.22 -8.50
C ARG A 44 -0.08 -7.76 -9.23
N LEU A 45 0.05 -6.45 -9.48
CA LEU A 45 1.28 -5.88 -9.99
C LEU A 45 2.43 -6.10 -8.99
N LEU A 46 2.26 -5.68 -7.74
CA LEU A 46 3.29 -5.80 -6.70
C LEU A 46 3.78 -7.23 -6.51
N PHE A 47 2.85 -8.20 -6.51
CA PHE A 47 3.21 -9.62 -6.47
C PHE A 47 3.95 -10.06 -7.76
N GLY A 48 3.50 -9.62 -8.92
CA GLY A 48 4.10 -9.93 -10.22
C GLY A 48 5.49 -9.33 -10.47
N LEU A 49 5.89 -8.28 -9.72
CA LEU A 49 7.23 -7.69 -9.81
C LEU A 49 8.33 -8.60 -9.24
N GLY A 50 7.97 -9.65 -8.49
CA GLY A 50 8.94 -10.61 -7.96
C GLY A 50 9.84 -10.04 -6.87
N ILE A 51 9.35 -9.08 -6.10
CA ILE A 51 10.10 -8.45 -5.00
C ILE A 51 10.43 -9.50 -3.94
N LEU A 52 11.71 -9.61 -3.56
CA LEU A 52 12.17 -10.61 -2.60
C LEU A 52 11.38 -10.52 -1.28
N GLN A 53 10.94 -11.68 -0.77
CA GLN A 53 10.14 -11.81 0.45
C GLN A 53 8.71 -11.25 0.41
N ILE A 54 8.23 -10.75 -0.73
CA ILE A 54 6.82 -10.42 -0.90
C ILE A 54 6.04 -11.65 -1.38
N GLY A 55 5.05 -12.04 -0.58
CA GLY A 55 3.97 -12.93 -1.00
C GLY A 55 2.70 -12.15 -1.37
N GLU A 56 1.67 -12.88 -1.82
CA GLU A 56 0.38 -12.29 -2.21
C GLU A 56 -0.28 -11.47 -1.09
N GLU A 57 -0.24 -11.97 0.15
CA GLU A 57 -0.83 -11.27 1.30
C GLU A 57 -0.08 -9.98 1.65
N THR A 58 1.25 -9.98 1.54
CA THR A 58 2.06 -8.77 1.73
C THR A 58 1.77 -7.74 0.64
N ALA A 59 1.63 -8.17 -0.61
CA ALA A 59 1.27 -7.30 -1.72
C ALA A 59 -0.13 -6.66 -1.50
N LYS A 60 -1.10 -7.44 -1.04
CA LYS A 60 -2.43 -6.93 -0.64
C LYS A 60 -2.34 -5.94 0.51
N ALA A 61 -1.54 -6.24 1.53
CA ALA A 61 -1.36 -5.35 2.69
C ALA A 61 -0.74 -4.00 2.29
N LEU A 62 0.30 -4.01 1.44
CA LEU A 62 0.91 -2.81 0.88
C LEU A 62 -0.08 -1.98 0.07
N ALA A 63 -0.79 -2.63 -0.85
CA ALA A 63 -1.76 -1.98 -1.73
C ALA A 63 -2.92 -1.35 -0.94
N ARG A 64 -3.44 -2.07 0.07
CA ARG A 64 -4.48 -1.55 0.98
C ARG A 64 -3.99 -0.39 1.84
N SER A 65 -2.75 -0.47 2.36
CA SER A 65 -2.23 0.53 3.30
C SER A 65 -1.94 1.85 2.59
N PHE A 66 -1.28 1.80 1.43
CA PHE A 66 -0.80 3.00 0.72
C PHE A 66 -1.72 3.49 -0.38
N GLY A 67 -2.59 2.63 -0.93
CA GLY A 67 -3.59 2.99 -1.92
C GLY A 67 -3.07 3.07 -3.36
N ASP A 68 -1.88 3.61 -3.58
CA ASP A 68 -1.31 3.81 -4.91
C ASP A 68 0.15 3.33 -5.07
N LEU A 69 0.53 3.06 -6.32
CA LEU A 69 1.86 2.57 -6.67
C LEU A 69 2.96 3.59 -6.39
N ASP A 70 2.70 4.88 -6.66
CA ASP A 70 3.70 5.94 -6.53
C ASP A 70 4.20 6.09 -5.08
N THR A 71 3.27 6.00 -4.14
CA THR A 71 3.54 6.02 -2.70
C THR A 71 4.46 4.87 -2.30
N ILE A 72 4.19 3.66 -2.80
CA ILE A 72 4.98 2.47 -2.49
C ILE A 72 6.37 2.57 -3.14
N ARG A 73 6.45 3.03 -4.40
CA ARG A 73 7.70 3.23 -5.14
C ARG A 73 8.67 4.17 -4.42
N HIS A 74 8.15 5.15 -3.70
CA HIS A 74 8.95 6.19 -3.04
C HIS A 74 8.94 6.10 -1.50
N ALA A 75 8.42 5.01 -0.93
CA ALA A 75 8.38 4.79 0.51
C ALA A 75 9.73 4.29 1.02
N ASP A 76 10.28 4.96 2.02
CA ASP A 76 11.43 4.44 2.76
C ASP A 76 11.02 3.21 3.59
N ALA A 77 11.99 2.34 3.90
CA ALA A 77 11.79 1.19 4.78
C ALA A 77 11.16 1.57 6.13
N ILE A 78 11.45 2.77 6.66
CA ILE A 78 10.82 3.30 7.88
C ILE A 78 9.30 3.39 7.69
N LEU A 79 8.82 3.97 6.59
CA LEU A 79 7.39 4.11 6.31
C LEU A 79 6.74 2.75 6.00
N LEU A 80 7.42 1.86 5.31
CA LEU A 80 6.92 0.52 4.97
C LEU A 80 6.65 -0.35 6.21
N LEU A 81 7.34 -0.12 7.33
CA LEU A 81 7.04 -0.76 8.62
C LEU A 81 5.69 -0.35 9.21
N ALA A 82 5.03 0.67 8.67
CA ALA A 82 3.67 0.99 9.05
C ALA A 82 2.67 -0.04 8.51
N VAL A 83 3.02 -0.88 7.55
CA VAL A 83 2.09 -1.88 7.01
C VAL A 83 1.94 -3.06 7.99
N PRO A 84 0.71 -3.51 8.28
CA PRO A 84 0.49 -4.70 9.10
C PRO A 84 1.27 -5.91 8.55
N ASP A 85 1.84 -6.71 9.45
CA ASP A 85 2.62 -7.92 9.14
C ASP A 85 3.90 -7.69 8.29
N VAL A 86 4.29 -6.43 8.04
CA VAL A 86 5.56 -6.10 7.39
C VAL A 86 6.65 -5.85 8.45
N GLY A 87 7.62 -6.76 8.51
CA GLY A 87 8.80 -6.64 9.37
C GLY A 87 9.99 -5.96 8.69
N PRO A 88 11.09 -5.70 9.42
CA PRO A 88 12.27 -4.98 8.92
C PRO A 88 12.93 -5.60 7.69
N LYS A 89 12.89 -6.94 7.56
CA LYS A 89 13.48 -7.62 6.40
C LYS A 89 12.68 -7.33 5.12
N VAL A 90 11.36 -7.50 5.18
CA VAL A 90 10.45 -7.20 4.06
C VAL A 90 10.51 -5.73 3.69
N ALA A 91 10.42 -4.82 4.67
CA ALA A 91 10.51 -3.38 4.44
C ALA A 91 11.81 -2.98 3.72
N ARG A 92 12.95 -3.56 4.10
CA ARG A 92 14.23 -3.34 3.40
C ARG A 92 14.21 -3.90 1.98
N SER A 93 13.69 -5.11 1.77
CA SER A 93 13.62 -5.71 0.43
C SER A 93 12.79 -4.86 -0.54
N VAL A 94 11.66 -4.33 -0.07
CA VAL A 94 10.80 -3.45 -0.87
C VAL A 94 11.49 -2.13 -1.19
N ALA A 95 12.02 -1.44 -0.17
CA ALA A 95 12.74 -0.19 -0.37
C ALA A 95 13.94 -0.38 -1.29
N ALA A 96 14.70 -1.47 -1.14
CA ALA A 96 15.85 -1.78 -1.99
C ALA A 96 15.44 -2.03 -3.44
N PHE A 97 14.38 -2.81 -3.67
CA PHE A 97 13.86 -3.08 -5.01
C PHE A 97 13.52 -1.77 -5.75
N PHE A 98 12.84 -0.84 -5.09
CA PHE A 98 12.49 0.45 -5.69
C PHE A 98 13.66 1.45 -5.70
N ALA A 99 14.71 1.26 -4.89
CA ALA A 99 15.91 2.09 -4.99
C ALA A 99 16.75 1.78 -6.25
N GLU A 100 16.57 0.60 -6.86
CA GLU A 100 17.30 0.22 -8.07
C GLU A 100 16.68 0.86 -9.33
N GLN A 101 17.48 1.67 -10.02
CA GLN A 101 17.04 2.39 -11.22
C GLN A 101 16.48 1.46 -12.30
N HIS A 102 17.10 0.29 -12.50
CA HIS A 102 16.62 -0.68 -13.49
C HIS A 102 15.17 -1.13 -13.23
N ASN A 103 14.80 -1.37 -11.97
CA ASN A 103 13.44 -1.79 -11.61
C ASN A 103 12.45 -0.65 -11.85
N GLN A 104 12.85 0.59 -11.57
CA GLN A 104 12.06 1.78 -11.87
C GLN A 104 11.81 1.94 -13.37
N ASP A 105 12.86 1.78 -14.19
CA ASP A 105 12.77 1.87 -15.65
C ASP A 105 11.82 0.80 -16.23
N VAL A 106 11.86 -0.42 -15.69
CA VAL A 106 10.95 -1.50 -16.10
C VAL A 106 9.50 -1.14 -15.77
N ILE A 107 9.23 -0.63 -14.56
CA ILE A 107 7.89 -0.20 -14.17
C ILE A 107 7.41 0.94 -15.06
N ASP A 108 8.24 1.94 -15.31
CA ASP A 108 7.88 3.08 -16.16
C ASP A 108 7.63 2.64 -17.61
N ALA A 109 8.40 1.69 -18.12
CA ALA A 109 8.15 1.08 -19.43
C ALA A 109 6.79 0.37 -19.47
N LEU A 110 6.41 -0.37 -18.43
CA LEU A 110 5.08 -1.00 -18.35
C LEU A 110 3.97 0.04 -18.39
N LEU A 111 4.08 1.10 -17.59
CA LEU A 111 3.10 2.19 -17.53
C LEU A 111 3.01 2.94 -18.88
N ALA A 112 4.16 3.27 -19.49
CA ALA A 112 4.22 3.94 -20.78
C ALA A 112 3.65 3.11 -21.92
N ASN A 113 3.76 1.77 -21.84
CA ASN A 113 3.15 0.85 -22.80
C ASN A 113 1.66 0.59 -22.52
N GLY A 114 1.02 1.35 -21.64
CA GLY A 114 -0.42 1.36 -21.44
C GLY A 114 -0.93 0.39 -20.38
N VAL A 115 -0.07 -0.15 -19.51
CA VAL A 115 -0.52 -0.84 -18.29
C VAL A 115 -1.13 0.20 -17.34
N GLN A 116 -2.37 -0.03 -16.94
CA GLN A 116 -3.14 0.79 -16.03
C GLN A 116 -3.24 0.08 -14.68
N VAL A 117 -2.61 0.64 -13.66
CA VAL A 117 -2.64 0.09 -12.31
C VAL A 117 -3.86 0.64 -11.60
N GLU A 118 -4.77 -0.24 -11.21
CA GLU A 118 -5.95 0.14 -10.44
C GLU A 118 -5.52 0.41 -8.99
N ALA A 119 -5.58 1.69 -8.61
CA ALA A 119 -5.31 2.10 -7.23
C ALA A 119 -6.42 1.58 -6.31
N ASN A 120 -6.05 1.16 -5.10
CA ASN A 120 -6.99 0.74 -4.05
C ASN A 120 -7.64 1.93 -3.32
N GLY A 121 -7.51 3.14 -3.88
CA GLY A 121 -8.10 4.37 -3.36
C GLY A 121 -7.15 5.15 -2.46
N LEU A 122 -7.72 5.82 -1.46
CA LEU A 122 -6.95 6.61 -0.49
C LEU A 122 -6.23 5.70 0.51
N PRO A 123 -5.12 6.15 1.13
CA PRO A 123 -4.41 5.36 2.13
C PRO A 123 -5.33 4.98 3.29
N ALA A 124 -5.05 3.83 3.92
CA ALA A 124 -5.91 3.27 4.96
C ALA A 124 -6.07 4.25 6.13
N THR A 125 -7.29 4.31 6.70
CA THR A 125 -7.62 5.28 7.75
C THR A 125 -6.84 5.03 9.04
N ASP A 126 -6.65 3.77 9.40
CA ASP A 126 -5.89 3.34 10.58
C ASP A 126 -4.40 3.70 10.48
N LEU A 127 -3.89 3.90 9.26
CA LEU A 127 -2.53 4.36 9.04
C LEU A 127 -2.28 5.73 9.69
N ARG A 128 -3.26 6.64 9.66
CA ARG A 128 -3.16 7.96 10.33
C ARG A 128 -3.00 7.83 11.84
N GLU A 129 -3.63 6.85 12.46
CA GLU A 129 -3.54 6.64 13.91
C GLU A 129 -2.18 6.07 14.33
N ARG A 130 -1.48 5.42 13.40
CA ARG A 130 -0.19 4.77 13.63
C ARG A 130 1.01 5.62 13.21
N LEU A 131 0.83 6.54 12.27
CA LEU A 131 1.90 7.40 11.77
C LEU A 131 2.07 8.65 12.64
N GLY A 132 3.12 8.64 13.46
CA GLY A 132 3.55 9.77 14.29
C GLY A 132 5.00 9.63 14.72
N LEU A 133 5.48 10.52 15.58
CA LEU A 133 6.88 10.54 16.00
C LEU A 133 7.30 9.24 16.73
N ALA A 134 6.44 8.70 17.59
CA ALA A 134 6.69 7.41 18.24
C ALA A 134 6.94 6.28 17.22
N PHE A 135 6.13 6.24 16.16
CA PHE A 135 6.32 5.28 15.08
C PHE A 135 7.65 5.48 14.35
N LEU A 136 8.00 6.72 13.98
CA LEU A 136 9.27 7.02 13.31
C LEU A 136 10.47 6.51 14.11
N LEU A 137 10.51 6.79 15.42
CA LEU A 137 11.59 6.37 16.30
C LEU A 137 11.64 4.84 16.47
N ARG A 138 10.48 4.19 16.65
CA ARG A 138 10.39 2.73 16.73
C ARG A 138 10.86 2.06 15.45
N ALA A 139 10.41 2.55 14.30
CA ALA A 139 10.77 2.02 12.99
C ALA A 139 12.27 2.23 12.71
N ALA A 140 12.82 3.40 13.03
CA ALA A 140 14.25 3.67 12.92
C ALA A 140 15.08 2.70 13.78
N LYS A 141 14.70 2.53 15.05
CA LYS A 141 15.34 1.57 15.96
C LYS A 141 15.28 0.15 15.39
N ALA A 142 14.13 -0.30 14.91
CA ALA A 142 13.97 -1.62 14.27
C ALA A 142 14.81 -1.80 13.00
N LEU A 143 15.19 -0.70 12.34
CA LEU A 143 16.05 -0.68 11.17
C LEU A 143 17.54 -0.53 11.48
N GLY A 144 17.90 -0.39 12.76
CA GLY A 144 19.29 -0.32 13.23
C GLY A 144 19.80 1.09 13.48
N ALA A 145 18.91 2.06 13.72
CA ALA A 145 19.30 3.38 14.19
C ALA A 145 19.92 3.28 15.60
N PRO A 146 20.98 4.05 15.91
CA PRO A 146 21.68 4.03 17.20
C PRO A 146 20.84 4.65 18.33
N LEU A 147 19.77 3.97 18.72
CA LEU A 147 18.85 4.35 19.80
C LEU A 147 18.94 3.35 20.96
N ASP A 148 20.16 2.89 21.25
CA ASP A 148 20.41 1.93 22.32
C ASP A 148 19.96 2.47 23.68
N GLY A 149 19.30 1.61 24.45
CA GLY A 149 18.70 1.98 25.73
C GLY A 149 17.40 2.79 25.64
N LEU A 150 16.95 3.20 24.46
CA LEU A 150 15.64 3.85 24.31
C LEU A 150 14.52 2.79 24.30
N GLY A 151 13.80 2.66 25.41
CA GLY A 151 12.70 1.70 25.56
C GLY A 151 11.40 2.14 24.88
N ASP A 152 10.49 1.20 24.62
CA ASP A 152 9.22 1.49 23.94
C ASP A 152 8.33 2.46 24.73
N THR A 153 8.33 2.38 26.06
CA THR A 153 7.59 3.34 26.90
C THR A 153 8.11 4.77 26.76
N SER A 154 9.43 4.95 26.65
CA SER A 154 10.03 6.27 26.41
C SER A 154 9.66 6.79 25.02
N ILE A 155 9.67 5.91 24.00
CA ILE A 155 9.26 6.24 22.63
C ILE A 155 7.80 6.71 22.59
N GLU A 156 6.90 6.01 23.28
CA GLU A 156 5.49 6.42 23.36
C GLU A 156 5.34 7.79 24.04
N ARG A 157 5.98 8.01 25.20
CA ARG A 157 5.96 9.31 25.88
C ARG A 157 6.51 10.45 25.03
N ILE A 158 7.54 10.18 24.21
CA ILE A 158 8.07 11.16 23.24
C ILE A 158 7.01 11.49 22.20
N GLY A 159 6.36 10.49 21.60
CA GLY A 159 5.32 10.72 20.60
C GLY A 159 4.04 11.36 21.14
N GLU A 160 3.72 11.16 22.42
CA GLU A 160 2.62 11.86 23.11
C GLU A 160 2.95 13.35 23.33
N ARG A 161 4.21 13.67 23.61
CA ARG A 161 4.65 15.05 23.90
C ARG A 161 4.98 15.86 22.65
N PHE A 162 5.60 15.24 21.65
CA PHE A 162 6.11 15.92 20.46
C PHE A 162 5.48 15.37 19.20
N GLN A 163 5.05 16.28 18.32
CA GLN A 163 4.41 15.90 17.07
C GLN A 163 5.44 15.72 15.95
N ARG A 164 6.50 16.53 15.93
CA ARG A 164 7.52 16.51 14.87
C ARG A 164 8.94 16.36 15.41
N LEU A 165 9.83 15.86 14.55
CA LEU A 165 11.28 15.78 14.81
C LEU A 165 11.89 17.13 15.15
N ASP A 166 11.45 18.20 14.47
CA ASP A 166 11.94 19.56 14.72
C ASP A 166 11.58 20.07 16.12
N ASP A 167 10.38 19.75 16.61
CA ASP A 167 9.93 20.15 17.94
C ASP A 167 10.78 19.44 19.01
N LEU A 168 11.08 18.15 18.78
CA LEU A 168 11.98 17.37 19.64
C LEU A 168 13.42 17.90 19.61
N ARG A 169 13.92 18.35 18.44
CA ARG A 169 15.28 18.90 18.29
C ARG A 169 15.44 20.26 18.96
N ALA A 170 14.37 21.04 19.05
CA ALA A 170 14.36 22.36 19.69
C ALA A 170 14.45 22.28 21.23
N GLU A 171 14.21 21.11 21.83
CA GLU A 171 14.34 20.92 23.27
C GLU A 171 15.81 20.99 23.70
N HIS A 172 16.09 21.87 24.65
CA HIS A 172 17.42 22.03 25.25
C HIS A 172 17.62 21.13 26.48
N ASP A 173 18.86 21.12 27.02
CA ASP A 173 19.30 20.25 28.11
C ASP A 173 18.27 20.11 29.24
N GLY A 174 17.86 18.87 29.50
CA GLY A 174 16.90 18.52 30.55
C GLY A 174 15.44 18.35 30.09
N GLY A 175 15.07 18.81 28.90
CA GLY A 175 13.69 18.69 28.36
C GLY A 175 13.17 17.26 28.26
N LEU A 176 14.08 16.30 28.07
CA LEU A 176 13.79 14.86 27.94
C LEU A 176 13.83 14.09 29.27
N ALA A 177 14.41 14.65 30.33
CA ALA A 177 14.53 13.96 31.62
C ALA A 177 13.16 13.58 32.24
N PRO A 178 12.12 14.44 32.19
CA PRO A 178 10.78 14.09 32.67
C PRO A 178 10.14 12.90 31.95
N LEU A 179 10.63 12.55 30.75
CA LEU A 179 10.12 11.41 29.97
C LEU A 179 10.70 10.07 30.45
N GLY A 180 11.60 10.09 31.45
CA GLY A 180 12.20 8.89 32.04
C GLY A 180 13.36 8.33 31.22
N LEU A 181 13.98 9.14 30.36
CA LEU A 181 15.17 8.74 29.61
C LEU A 181 16.41 8.81 30.50
N SER A 182 17.32 7.84 30.31
CA SER A 182 18.69 7.98 30.82
C SER A 182 19.42 9.10 30.06
N THR A 183 20.44 9.70 30.68
CA THR A 183 21.29 10.71 30.01
C THR A 183 21.90 10.18 28.72
N ALA A 184 22.32 8.91 28.70
CA ALA A 184 22.89 8.27 27.52
C ALA A 184 21.87 8.12 26.38
N SER A 185 20.66 7.67 26.69
CA SER A 185 19.59 7.50 25.68
C SER A 185 19.07 8.83 25.17
N ALA A 186 18.96 9.84 26.04
CA ALA A 186 18.62 11.20 25.63
C ALA A 186 19.69 11.78 24.68
N ARG A 187 20.98 11.58 25.00
CA ARG A 187 22.08 12.01 24.15
C ARG A 187 22.06 11.30 22.78
N ALA A 188 21.88 9.98 22.77
CA ALA A 188 21.80 9.20 21.53
C ALA A 188 20.65 9.66 20.63
N LEU A 189 19.48 9.96 21.22
CA LEU A 189 18.35 10.51 20.48
C LEU A 189 18.65 11.89 19.88
N ILE A 190 19.24 12.80 20.67
CA ILE A 190 19.62 14.14 20.22
C ILE A 190 20.66 14.08 19.10
N ASP A 191 21.69 13.24 19.25
CA ASP A 191 22.73 13.06 18.23
C ASP A 191 22.14 12.50 16.93
N LEU A 192 21.23 11.53 17.03
CA LEU A 192 20.56 10.91 15.88
C LEU A 192 19.68 11.86 15.08
N ILE A 193 18.93 12.75 15.75
CA ILE A 193 18.06 13.74 15.08
C ILE A 193 18.81 15.02 14.70
N GLY A 194 19.99 15.26 15.29
CA GLY A 194 20.76 16.49 15.12
C GLY A 194 21.40 16.61 13.74
N ALA A 195 22.16 15.60 13.30
CA ALA A 195 22.85 15.62 12.01
C ALA A 195 23.16 14.20 11.50
N GLY A 196 23.45 14.09 10.20
CA GLY A 196 23.90 12.85 9.57
C GLY A 196 22.78 12.05 8.89
N PRO A 197 23.11 10.85 8.37
CA PRO A 197 22.25 10.12 7.44
C PRO A 197 20.92 9.69 8.05
N TRP A 198 20.89 9.38 9.36
CA TRP A 198 19.64 9.06 10.05
C TRP A 198 18.74 10.27 10.22
N SER A 199 19.31 11.45 10.54
CA SER A 199 18.55 12.69 10.62
C SER A 199 17.92 13.01 9.26
N GLU A 200 18.69 13.01 8.18
CA GLU A 200 18.19 13.27 6.82
C GLU A 200 17.07 12.28 6.42
N ARG A 201 17.31 10.98 6.65
CA ARG A 201 16.34 9.91 6.35
C ARG A 201 15.04 10.08 7.13
N LEU A 202 15.12 10.45 8.41
CA LEU A 202 13.97 10.65 9.28
C LEU A 202 13.14 11.87 8.84
N HIS A 203 13.78 13.00 8.54
CA HIS A 203 13.08 14.19 8.04
C HIS A 203 12.42 13.93 6.69
N ALA A 204 13.11 13.26 5.76
CA ALA A 204 12.53 12.88 4.47
C ALA A 204 11.31 11.94 4.63
N THR A 205 11.39 11.00 5.58
CA THR A 205 10.27 10.10 5.88
C THR A 205 9.10 10.83 6.52
N GLU A 206 9.35 11.75 7.46
CA GLU A 206 8.32 12.58 8.08
C GLU A 206 7.58 13.44 7.04
N GLN A 207 8.30 14.04 6.09
CA GLN A 207 7.69 14.77 4.97
C GLN A 207 6.83 13.87 4.08
N ARG A 208 7.29 12.64 3.80
CA ARG A 208 6.50 11.65 3.03
C ARG A 208 5.23 11.25 3.78
N ILE A 209 5.31 11.04 5.09
CA ILE A 209 4.16 10.80 5.96
C ILE A 209 3.18 11.98 5.87
N ALA A 210 3.66 13.21 6.01
CA ALA A 210 2.81 14.40 5.91
C ALA A 210 2.10 14.48 4.56
N HIS A 211 2.80 14.20 3.45
CA HIS A 211 2.20 14.15 2.11
C HIS A 211 1.15 13.03 1.98
N LEU A 212 1.43 11.86 2.55
CA LEU A 212 0.49 10.74 2.57
C LEU A 212 -0.79 11.11 3.34
N LEU A 213 -0.64 11.63 4.56
CA LEU A 213 -1.74 12.03 5.43
C LEU A 213 -2.54 13.21 4.88
N ALA A 214 -1.95 14.09 4.08
CA ALA A 214 -2.67 15.18 3.42
C ALA A 214 -3.67 14.65 2.36
N ARG A 215 -3.40 13.49 1.77
CA ARG A 215 -4.28 12.83 0.79
C ARG A 215 -5.29 11.90 1.46
N SER A 216 -5.03 11.43 2.68
CA SER A 216 -5.93 10.55 3.43
C SER A 216 -7.15 11.30 3.99
N PRO A 217 -8.37 10.75 3.84
CA PRO A 217 -9.57 11.39 4.35
C PRO A 217 -9.49 11.50 5.88
N THR A 218 -9.85 12.67 6.42
CA THR A 218 -9.98 12.85 7.86
C THR A 218 -11.26 12.14 8.31
N VAL A 219 -11.13 10.99 8.98
CA VAL A 219 -12.27 10.44 9.70
C VAL A 219 -12.49 11.31 10.93
N ASP A 220 -13.57 12.08 10.89
CA ASP A 220 -14.04 12.82 12.05
C ASP A 220 -14.37 11.78 13.13
N ARG A 221 -13.62 11.78 14.24
CA ARG A 221 -13.75 10.78 15.31
C ARG A 221 -15.16 10.77 15.93
N HIS A 222 -15.95 11.82 15.69
CA HIS A 222 -17.34 11.97 16.12
C HIS A 222 -18.35 11.27 15.20
N THR A 223 -17.92 10.73 14.06
CA THR A 223 -18.80 10.10 13.07
C THR A 223 -18.33 8.68 12.75
N ARG A 224 -17.92 7.91 13.76
CA ARG A 224 -17.92 6.45 13.60
C ARG A 224 -19.40 6.02 13.61
N PRO A 225 -19.95 5.46 12.52
CA PRO A 225 -21.20 4.72 12.65
C PRO A 225 -20.95 3.63 13.70
N ALA A 226 -21.92 3.45 14.57
CA ALA A 226 -21.82 2.48 15.65
C ALA A 226 -21.40 1.11 15.07
N PRO A 227 -20.51 0.35 15.73
CA PRO A 227 -19.78 -0.77 15.14
C PRO A 227 -20.64 -1.85 14.47
N LEU A 228 -21.93 -1.94 14.77
CA LEU A 228 -22.87 -2.87 14.14
C LEU A 228 -23.92 -2.20 13.23
N ALA A 229 -23.83 -0.89 13.01
CA ALA A 229 -24.84 -0.12 12.29
C ALA A 229 -25.11 -0.70 10.89
N GLY A 230 -26.35 -1.13 10.66
CA GLY A 230 -26.80 -1.74 9.40
C GLY A 230 -26.54 -3.24 9.27
N CYS A 231 -25.95 -3.89 10.28
CA CYS A 231 -25.79 -5.33 10.33
C CYS A 231 -27.03 -6.00 10.95
N THR A 232 -27.46 -7.13 10.39
CA THR A 232 -28.43 -8.03 11.05
C THR A 232 -27.66 -9.12 11.78
N VAL A 233 -27.74 -9.16 13.11
CA VAL A 233 -27.02 -10.13 13.94
C VAL A 233 -27.98 -11.21 14.43
N VAL A 234 -27.58 -12.47 14.33
CA VAL A 234 -28.35 -13.63 14.83
C VAL A 234 -27.53 -14.35 15.91
N LEU A 235 -28.07 -14.40 17.13
CA LEU A 235 -27.47 -15.13 18.25
C LEU A 235 -27.75 -16.63 18.11
N THR A 236 -26.71 -17.44 17.87
CA THR A 236 -26.78 -18.91 17.83
C THR A 236 -26.02 -19.52 19.02
N GLY A 237 -26.57 -20.57 19.62
CA GLY A 237 -25.98 -21.25 20.79
C GLY A 237 -26.54 -20.79 22.15
N THR A 238 -25.98 -21.35 23.22
CA THR A 238 -26.30 -21.03 24.63
C THR A 238 -25.34 -19.98 25.17
N LEU A 239 -25.87 -18.94 25.83
CA LEU A 239 -25.09 -17.88 26.47
C LEU A 239 -24.86 -18.22 27.94
N GLU A 240 -23.61 -18.18 28.41
CA GLU A 240 -23.25 -18.57 29.78
C GLU A 240 -23.46 -17.45 30.81
N HIS A 241 -23.33 -16.19 30.39
CA HIS A 241 -23.30 -15.03 31.30
C HIS A 241 -24.38 -13.97 31.02
N LEU A 242 -25.15 -14.13 29.95
CA LEU A 242 -26.17 -13.17 29.54
C LEU A 242 -27.44 -13.89 29.13
N THR A 243 -28.59 -13.31 29.47
CA THR A 243 -29.84 -13.71 28.83
C THR A 243 -29.87 -13.21 27.39
N ARG A 244 -30.69 -13.83 26.54
CA ARG A 244 -30.82 -13.46 25.13
C ARG A 244 -31.24 -12.00 24.96
N ASP A 245 -32.13 -11.51 25.83
CA ASP A 245 -32.59 -10.13 25.82
C ASP A 245 -31.47 -9.14 26.23
N GLN A 246 -30.65 -9.49 27.22
CA GLN A 246 -29.50 -8.68 27.61
C GLN A 246 -28.40 -8.65 26.55
N ALA A 247 -28.18 -9.77 25.86
CA ALA A 247 -27.25 -9.83 24.74
C ALA A 247 -27.77 -9.01 23.54
N GLY A 248 -29.08 -9.09 23.25
CA GLY A 248 -29.75 -8.27 22.24
C GLY A 248 -29.59 -6.77 22.53
N ALA A 249 -29.95 -6.32 23.74
CA ALA A 249 -29.82 -4.92 24.14
C ALA A 249 -28.38 -4.40 24.08
N ARG A 250 -27.38 -5.25 24.37
CA ARG A 250 -25.96 -4.88 24.24
C ARG A 250 -25.51 -4.79 22.79
N LEU A 251 -26.02 -5.64 21.91
CA LEU A 251 -25.74 -5.58 20.47
C LEU A 251 -26.40 -4.36 19.83
N GLU A 252 -27.63 -4.04 20.21
CA GLU A 252 -28.33 -2.82 19.77
C GLU A 252 -27.62 -1.54 20.26
N ALA A 253 -27.07 -1.54 21.47
CA ALA A 253 -26.27 -0.44 21.99
C ALA A 253 -24.95 -0.22 21.21
N LEU A 254 -24.52 -1.22 20.42
CA LEU A 254 -23.35 -1.16 19.56
C LEU A 254 -23.67 -0.76 18.11
N GLY A 255 -24.93 -0.43 17.79
CA GLY A 255 -25.33 0.13 16.49
C GLY A 255 -26.28 -0.72 15.68
#